data_AF-A0A9P6MC57-F1
#
_entry.id   AF-A0A9P6MC57-F1
#
_cell.length_a   1.000
_cell.length_b   1.000
_cell.length_c   1.000
_cell.angle_alpha   90.00
_cell.angle_beta   90.00
_cell.angle_gamma   90.00
#
_symmetry.space_group_name_H-M   'P 1'
#
loop_
_entity.id
_entity.type
_entity.pdbx_description
1 polymer ?
#
loop_
_entity_poly.entity_id
_entity_poly.type
_entity_poly.pdbx_seq_one_letter_code
_entity_poly.pdbx_strand_id
1 'polypeptide(L)'
;NQERVVIYFGGEPAEEKIAMQLQRQQLRNKAQSRTSNALDKLRNRVDSGLGVRKIIFSKVRKYLRECFRLSTTDRDALIAFLKSREWIVVLYETDADLRIAKDCQVNVIVISRDSDMPIHTKVKTLWRPIGHATQGNFLVYKILWELPSII
;
A
#
# COMPACT_ATOMS: atom_id res chain seq x y z
N ASN A 1 -25.01 -7.74 16.07
CA ASN A 1 -23.75 -7.92 15.32
C ASN A 1 -23.28 -6.59 14.80
N GLN A 2 -22.37 -5.91 15.51
CA GLN A 2 -21.70 -4.73 14.96
C GLN A 2 -20.67 -5.19 13.94
N GLU A 3 -20.71 -4.61 12.75
CA GLU A 3 -19.62 -4.71 11.79
C GLU A 3 -18.36 -4.13 12.44
N ARG A 4 -17.30 -4.93 12.56
CA ARG A 4 -16.03 -4.52 13.16
C ARG A 4 -14.96 -4.47 12.09
N VAL A 5 -14.34 -3.31 11.92
CA VAL A 5 -13.19 -3.15 11.01
C VAL A 5 -11.91 -3.40 11.80
N VAL A 6 -11.06 -4.27 11.24
CA VAL A 6 -9.73 -4.58 11.79
C VAL A 6 -8.68 -4.16 10.79
N ILE A 7 -7.70 -3.38 11.23
CA ILE A 7 -6.61 -2.87 10.39
C ILE A 7 -5.33 -3.63 10.77
N TYR A 8 -4.67 -4.21 9.77
CA TYR A 8 -3.44 -4.98 9.96
C TYR A 8 -2.24 -4.18 9.44
N PHE A 9 -1.16 -4.14 10.23
CA PHE A 9 0.13 -3.58 9.82
C PHE A 9 1.20 -4.66 9.88
N GLY A 10 1.87 -4.89 8.75
CA GLY A 10 3.01 -5.80 8.66
C GLY A 10 4.30 -5.11 9.04
N GLY A 11 5.25 -5.84 9.63
CA GLY A 11 6.55 -5.38 10.09
C GLY A 11 7.63 -5.52 9.01
N GLU A 12 8.73 -6.15 9.37
CA GLU A 12 9.86 -6.37 8.47
C GLU A 12 9.51 -7.45 7.45
N PRO A 13 9.92 -7.31 6.17
CA PRO A 13 9.56 -8.29 5.17
C PRO A 13 10.14 -9.66 5.50
N ALA A 14 9.41 -10.70 5.10
CA ALA A 14 9.91 -12.06 5.14
C ALA A 14 11.16 -12.23 4.23
N GLU A 15 11.99 -13.22 4.53
CA GLU A 15 13.30 -13.42 3.89
C GLU A 15 13.20 -13.51 2.36
N GLU A 16 12.19 -14.21 1.87
CA GLU A 16 11.92 -14.40 0.45
C GLU A 16 11.57 -13.10 -0.29
N LYS A 17 11.12 -12.07 0.43
CA LYS A 17 10.76 -10.75 -0.14
C LYS A 17 11.89 -9.72 -0.05
N ILE A 18 13.04 -10.05 0.56
CA ILE A 18 14.18 -9.13 0.71
C ILE A 18 14.67 -8.60 -0.65
N ALA A 19 14.85 -9.48 -1.64
CA ALA A 19 15.31 -9.09 -2.97
C ALA A 19 14.35 -8.10 -3.64
N MET A 20 13.04 -8.34 -3.50
CA MET A 20 12.01 -7.44 -4.02
C MET A 20 12.01 -6.09 -3.29
N GLN A 21 12.27 -6.08 -1.98
CA GLN A 21 12.40 -4.85 -1.19
C GLN A 21 13.61 -4.03 -1.64
N LEU A 22 14.76 -4.67 -1.88
CA LEU A 22 15.97 -4.03 -2.41
C LEU A 22 15.71 -3.40 -3.78
N GLN A 23 15.06 -4.12 -4.69
CA GLN A 23 14.67 -3.58 -6.00
C GLN A 23 13.75 -2.37 -5.84
N ARG A 24 12.73 -2.44 -4.96
CA ARG A 24 11.84 -1.31 -4.67
C ARG A 24 12.62 -0.12 -4.08
N GLN A 25 13.66 -0.37 -3.26
CA GLN A 25 14.53 0.69 -2.74
C GLN A 25 15.36 1.36 -3.84
N GLN A 26 15.92 0.58 -4.76
CA GLN A 26 16.65 1.14 -5.91
C GLN A 26 15.76 2.02 -6.80
N LEU A 27 14.54 1.55 -7.08
CA LEU A 27 13.54 2.34 -7.83
C LEU A 27 13.21 3.65 -7.11
N ARG A 28 13.09 3.63 -5.78
CA ARG A 28 12.88 4.83 -4.97
C ARG A 28 14.06 5.79 -5.03
N ASN A 29 15.29 5.30 -4.88
CA ASN A 29 16.49 6.14 -4.97
C ASN A 29 16.56 6.83 -6.34
N LYS A 30 16.21 6.10 -7.41
CA LYS A 30 16.10 6.67 -8.77
C LYS A 30 15.00 7.73 -8.88
N ALA A 31 13.84 7.50 -8.26
CA ALA A 31 12.77 8.50 -8.20
C ALA A 31 13.19 9.74 -7.39
N GLN A 32 13.96 9.57 -6.32
CA GLN A 32 14.46 10.66 -5.48
C GLN A 32 15.44 11.54 -6.25
N SER A 33 16.38 10.94 -6.98
CA SER A 33 17.27 11.68 -7.88
C SER A 33 16.50 12.45 -8.96
N ARG A 34 15.47 11.83 -9.56
CA ARG A 34 14.59 12.51 -10.53
C ARG A 34 13.81 13.66 -9.91
N THR A 35 13.38 13.51 -8.66
CA THR A 35 12.68 14.55 -7.90
C THR A 35 13.60 15.74 -7.66
N SER A 36 14.82 15.50 -7.15
CA SER A 36 15.82 16.56 -6.94
C SER A 36 16.08 17.33 -8.24
N ASN A 37 16.41 16.63 -9.32
CA ASN A 37 16.66 17.25 -10.62
C ASN A 37 15.45 18.06 -11.15
N ALA A 38 14.23 17.61 -10.87
CA ALA A 38 13.02 18.32 -11.28
C ALA A 38 12.77 19.57 -10.43
N LEU A 39 13.06 19.51 -9.12
CA LEU A 39 13.00 20.64 -8.21
C LEU A 39 14.08 21.68 -8.53
N ASP A 40 15.30 21.26 -8.86
CA ASP A 40 16.38 22.16 -9.25
C ASP A 40 16.03 22.91 -10.55
N LYS A 41 15.46 22.20 -11.53
CA LYS A 41 14.96 22.83 -12.76
C LYS A 41 13.82 23.82 -12.49
N LEU A 42 12.95 23.50 -11.54
CA LEU A 42 11.88 24.41 -11.13
C LEU A 42 12.48 25.67 -10.48
N ARG A 43 13.36 25.47 -9.49
CA ARG A 43 14.06 26.52 -8.75
C ARG A 43 14.83 27.44 -9.68
N ASN A 44 15.67 26.90 -10.56
CA ASN A 44 16.45 27.69 -11.50
C ASN A 44 15.58 28.60 -12.39
N ARG A 45 14.39 28.15 -12.79
CA ARG A 45 13.47 28.99 -13.57
C ARG A 45 12.88 30.11 -12.75
N VAL A 46 12.47 29.82 -11.52
CA VAL A 46 11.93 30.82 -10.59
C VAL A 46 13.00 31.86 -10.27
N ASP A 47 14.20 31.42 -9.89
CA ASP A 47 15.32 32.28 -9.52
C ASP A 47 15.79 33.15 -10.70
N SER A 48 15.65 32.66 -11.94
CA SER A 48 15.96 33.43 -13.16
C SER A 48 14.81 34.29 -13.68
N GLY A 49 13.68 34.41 -12.95
CA GLY A 49 12.51 35.18 -13.38
C GLY A 49 11.79 34.61 -14.61
N LEU A 50 12.04 33.36 -14.96
CA LEU A 50 11.46 32.72 -16.14
C LEU A 50 10.11 32.08 -15.81
N GLY A 51 9.13 32.26 -16.70
CA GLY A 51 7.83 31.59 -16.57
C GLY A 51 7.95 30.07 -16.46
N VAL A 52 7.22 29.45 -15.53
CA VAL A 52 7.26 28.00 -15.28
C VAL A 52 6.13 27.30 -16.05
N ARG A 53 6.48 26.34 -16.91
CA ARG A 53 5.49 25.56 -17.66
C ARG A 53 4.81 24.52 -16.77
N LYS A 54 3.50 24.29 -16.98
CA LYS A 54 2.70 23.25 -16.29
C LYS A 54 3.37 21.87 -16.23
N ILE A 55 4.06 21.48 -17.30
CA ILE A 55 4.75 20.17 -17.38
C ILE A 55 5.82 19.99 -16.30
N ILE A 56 6.44 21.08 -15.81
CA ILE A 56 7.45 21.03 -14.74
C ILE A 56 6.75 20.65 -13.42
N PHE A 57 5.65 21.31 -13.08
CA PHE A 57 4.84 20.96 -11.91
C PHE A 57 4.31 19.53 -11.97
N SER A 58 3.81 19.10 -13.15
CA SER A 58 3.35 17.72 -13.34
C SER A 58 4.46 16.69 -13.10
N LYS A 59 5.70 16.97 -13.55
CA LYS A 59 6.86 16.10 -13.31
C LYS A 59 7.25 16.06 -11.83
N VAL A 60 7.32 17.22 -11.18
CA VAL A 60 7.61 17.32 -9.73
C VAL A 60 6.58 16.52 -8.93
N ARG A 61 5.28 16.74 -9.16
CA ARG A 61 4.21 16.00 -8.50
C ARG A 61 4.31 14.49 -8.74
N LYS A 62 4.58 14.08 -9.98
CA LYS A 62 4.75 12.66 -10.33
C LYS A 62 5.89 12.02 -9.53
N TYR A 63 7.07 12.64 -9.53
CA TYR A 63 8.24 12.05 -8.88
C TYR A 63 8.16 12.10 -7.36
N LEU A 64 7.59 13.17 -6.78
CA LEU A 64 7.30 13.22 -5.34
C LEU A 64 6.40 12.04 -4.91
N ARG A 65 5.36 11.75 -5.68
CA ARG A 65 4.47 10.61 -5.42
C ARG A 65 5.21 9.27 -5.54
N GLU A 66 6.12 9.13 -6.50
CA GLU A 66 6.93 7.90 -6.68
C GLU A 66 7.96 7.71 -5.56
N CYS A 67 8.40 8.78 -4.90
CA CYS A 67 9.31 8.72 -3.76
C CYS A 67 8.60 8.45 -2.42
N PHE A 68 7.30 8.71 -2.35
CA PHE A 68 6.56 8.63 -1.10
C PHE A 68 6.59 7.19 -0.54
N ARG A 69 6.97 7.10 0.73
CA ARG A 69 6.87 5.89 1.55
C ARG A 69 6.44 6.33 2.94
N LEU A 70 5.55 5.57 3.54
CA LEU A 70 5.25 5.74 4.97
C LEU A 70 6.50 5.35 5.77
N SER A 71 7.10 6.30 6.48
CA SER A 71 8.22 6.01 7.37
C SER A 71 7.76 5.19 8.57
N THR A 72 8.69 4.57 9.30
CA THR A 72 8.36 3.87 10.55
C THR A 72 7.72 4.82 11.55
N THR A 73 8.24 6.04 11.69
CA THR A 73 7.67 7.07 12.56
C THR A 73 6.25 7.47 12.16
N ASP A 74 6.00 7.72 10.86
CA ASP A 74 4.66 8.07 10.37
C ASP A 74 3.67 6.92 10.55
N ARG A 75 4.14 5.68 10.36
CA ARG A 75 3.37 4.47 10.61
C ARG A 75 2.98 4.36 12.08
N ASP A 76 3.92 4.56 13.00
CA ASP A 76 3.67 4.46 14.43
C ASP A 76 2.70 5.55 14.91
N ALA A 77 2.87 6.78 14.38
CA ALA A 77 1.92 7.87 14.60
C ALA A 77 0.51 7.53 14.09
N LEU A 78 0.40 6.93 12.90
CA LEU A 78 -0.87 6.47 12.34
C LEU A 78 -1.51 5.37 13.19
N ILE A 79 -0.73 4.39 13.65
CA ILE A 79 -1.20 3.33 14.54
C ILE A 79 -1.74 3.92 15.85
N ALA A 80 -1.01 4.85 16.46
CA ALA A 80 -1.42 5.52 17.69
C ALA A 80 -2.73 6.30 17.48
N PHE A 81 -2.85 7.02 16.37
CA PHE A 81 -4.08 7.72 15.99
C PHE A 81 -5.27 6.77 15.80
N LEU A 82 -5.09 5.65 15.09
CA LEU A 82 -6.17 4.69 14.86
C LEU A 82 -6.64 4.06 16.18
N LYS A 83 -5.70 3.69 17.06
CA LYS A 83 -6.02 3.16 18.40
C LYS A 83 -6.74 4.19 19.28
N SER A 84 -6.35 5.47 19.23
CA SER A 84 -7.04 6.52 20.00
C SER A 84 -8.46 6.81 19.48
N ARG A 85 -8.76 6.39 18.25
CA ARG A 85 -10.09 6.40 17.66
C ARG A 85 -10.84 5.07 17.84
N GLU A 86 -10.37 4.21 18.75
CA GLU A 86 -10.97 2.91 19.09
C GLU A 86 -11.02 1.91 17.91
N TRP A 87 -10.18 2.08 16.89
CA TRP A 87 -10.05 1.09 15.82
C TRP A 87 -9.26 -0.12 16.33
N ILE A 88 -9.65 -1.31 15.87
CA ILE A 88 -8.91 -2.54 16.17
C ILE A 88 -7.70 -2.61 15.24
N VAL A 89 -6.51 -2.46 15.81
CA VAL A 89 -5.24 -2.51 15.09
C VAL A 89 -4.45 -3.75 15.49
N VAL A 90 -4.14 -4.59 14.51
CA VAL A 90 -3.30 -5.79 14.67
C VAL A 90 -1.93 -5.53 14.05
N LEU A 91 -0.87 -5.69 14.85
CA LEU A 91 0.50 -5.62 14.38
C LEU A 91 1.01 -7.03 14.15
N TYR A 92 1.71 -7.23 13.04
CA TYR A 92 2.36 -8.50 12.73
C TYR A 92 3.84 -8.26 12.45
N GLU A 93 4.69 -9.21 12.83
CA GLU A 93 6.14 -9.07 12.74
C GLU A 93 6.61 -9.02 11.29
N THR A 94 5.94 -9.76 10.40
CA THR A 94 6.25 -9.79 8.97
C THR A 94 5.10 -9.29 8.11
N ASP A 95 4.61 -10.09 7.19
CA ASP A 95 3.66 -9.71 6.16
C ASP A 95 2.21 -9.74 6.68
N ALA A 96 1.52 -8.61 6.58
CA ALA A 96 0.15 -8.46 7.09
C ALA A 96 -0.83 -9.44 6.42
N ASP A 97 -0.60 -9.74 5.15
CA ASP A 97 -1.27 -10.73 4.32
C ASP A 97 -1.33 -12.11 4.98
N LEU A 98 -0.21 -12.59 5.55
CA LEU A 98 -0.17 -13.86 6.26
C LEU A 98 -1.07 -13.86 7.49
N ARG A 99 -1.05 -12.76 8.24
CA ARG A 99 -1.89 -12.63 9.45
C ARG A 99 -3.37 -12.49 9.10
N ILE A 100 -3.69 -11.69 8.10
CA ILE A 100 -5.05 -11.56 7.56
C ILE A 100 -5.56 -12.93 7.13
N ALA A 101 -4.78 -13.69 6.36
CA ALA A 101 -5.15 -15.02 5.91
C ALA A 101 -5.40 -15.98 7.08
N LYS A 102 -4.57 -15.93 8.12
CA LYS A 102 -4.72 -16.77 9.32
C LYS A 102 -6.00 -16.46 10.09
N ASP A 103 -6.29 -15.18 10.28
CA ASP A 103 -7.42 -14.67 11.07
C ASP A 103 -8.73 -14.64 10.26
N CYS A 104 -8.65 -14.76 8.93
CA CYS A 104 -9.80 -14.73 8.03
C CYS A 104 -10.75 -15.92 8.29
N GLN A 105 -12.02 -15.59 8.48
CA GLN A 105 -13.12 -16.55 8.58
C GLN A 105 -14.02 -16.45 7.34
N VAL A 106 -14.88 -17.45 7.13
CA VAL A 106 -15.71 -17.58 5.91
C VAL A 106 -16.57 -16.34 5.61
N ASN A 107 -17.04 -15.64 6.65
CA ASN A 107 -17.93 -14.48 6.54
C ASN A 107 -17.20 -13.12 6.62
N VAL A 108 -15.85 -13.11 6.57
CA VAL A 108 -15.06 -11.89 6.61
C VAL A 108 -14.76 -11.40 5.19
N ILE A 109 -14.85 -10.08 5.00
CA ILE A 109 -14.44 -9.41 3.78
C ILE A 109 -13.01 -8.89 3.96
N VAL A 110 -12.09 -9.33 3.11
CA VAL A 110 -10.74 -8.78 3.05
C VAL A 110 -10.73 -7.60 2.10
N ILE A 111 -10.20 -6.45 2.53
CA ILE A 111 -10.00 -5.28 1.67
C ILE A 111 -8.51 -5.14 1.40
N SER A 112 -8.08 -5.40 0.17
CA SER A 112 -6.66 -5.30 -0.21
C SER A 112 -6.48 -5.07 -1.71
N ARG A 113 -5.38 -4.42 -2.08
CA ARG A 113 -4.92 -4.31 -3.48
C ARG A 113 -3.90 -5.36 -3.87
N ASP A 114 -3.43 -6.13 -2.90
CA ASP A 114 -2.44 -7.17 -3.09
C ASP A 114 -3.02 -8.32 -3.91
N SER A 115 -2.32 -8.67 -4.99
CA SER A 115 -2.70 -9.74 -5.91
C SER A 115 -2.48 -11.12 -5.35
N ASP A 116 -1.74 -11.25 -4.25
CA ASP A 116 -1.38 -12.54 -3.66
C ASP A 116 -2.47 -13.03 -2.68
N MET A 117 -3.37 -12.14 -2.27
CA MET A 117 -4.50 -12.45 -1.36
C MET A 117 -5.36 -13.64 -1.80
N PRO A 118 -5.69 -13.82 -3.09
CA PRO A 118 -6.49 -14.95 -3.51
C PRO A 118 -5.84 -16.30 -3.24
N ILE A 119 -4.49 -16.38 -3.25
CA ILE A 119 -3.70 -17.61 -3.02
C ILE A 119 -3.99 -18.21 -1.63
N HIS A 120 -4.36 -17.38 -0.67
CA HIS A 120 -4.70 -17.83 0.68
C HIS A 120 -6.09 -18.48 0.73
N THR A 121 -6.13 -19.81 0.92
CA THR A 121 -7.35 -20.64 0.86
C THR A 121 -8.49 -20.20 1.80
N LYS A 122 -8.16 -19.52 2.89
CA LYS A 122 -9.10 -18.98 3.89
C LYS A 122 -9.80 -17.69 3.44
N VAL A 123 -9.23 -16.96 2.48
CA VAL A 123 -9.82 -15.73 1.95
C VAL A 123 -10.91 -16.11 0.95
N LYS A 124 -12.18 -15.93 1.34
CA LYS A 124 -13.35 -16.25 0.49
C LYS A 124 -13.95 -15.03 -0.20
N THR A 125 -13.85 -13.86 0.41
CA THR A 125 -14.34 -12.61 -0.15
C THR A 125 -13.24 -11.55 -0.13
N LEU A 126 -12.87 -11.04 -1.31
CA LEU A 126 -11.87 -9.99 -1.47
C LEU A 126 -12.50 -8.79 -2.17
N TRP A 127 -12.43 -7.62 -1.54
CA TRP A 127 -12.77 -6.34 -2.13
C TRP A 127 -11.48 -5.62 -2.51
N ARG A 128 -11.25 -5.47 -3.81
CA ARG A 128 -10.08 -4.80 -4.35
C ARG A 128 -10.44 -3.35 -4.72
N PRO A 129 -9.92 -2.35 -4.00
CA PRO A 129 -10.14 -0.95 -4.36
C PRO A 129 -9.60 -0.66 -5.78
N ILE A 130 -10.43 -0.04 -6.62
CA ILE A 130 -10.06 0.40 -7.97
C ILE A 130 -10.26 1.91 -8.13
N GLY A 131 -9.42 2.52 -8.97
CA GLY A 131 -9.46 3.96 -9.21
C GLY A 131 -8.91 4.78 -8.04
N HIS A 132 -9.40 6.02 -7.93
CA HIS A 132 -8.98 6.91 -6.84
C HIS A 132 -9.70 6.53 -5.55
N ALA A 133 -8.97 6.57 -4.41
CA ALA A 133 -9.48 6.20 -3.10
C ALA A 133 -10.77 6.92 -2.68
N THR A 134 -11.05 8.10 -3.26
CA THR A 134 -12.25 8.90 -3.00
C THR A 134 -13.50 8.43 -3.75
N GLN A 135 -13.37 7.54 -4.74
CA GLN A 135 -14.51 7.10 -5.56
C GLN A 135 -15.25 5.90 -4.96
N GLY A 136 -14.69 5.23 -3.94
CA GLY A 136 -15.37 4.12 -3.26
C GLY A 136 -15.65 2.90 -4.14
N ASN A 137 -14.97 2.76 -5.28
CA ASN A 137 -15.19 1.67 -6.22
C ASN A 137 -14.34 0.45 -5.85
N PHE A 138 -14.97 -0.73 -5.83
CA PHE A 138 -14.31 -2.01 -5.53
C PHE A 138 -14.63 -3.04 -6.61
N LEU A 139 -13.63 -3.84 -6.99
CA LEU A 139 -13.85 -5.13 -7.64
C LEU A 139 -14.05 -6.17 -6.54
N VAL A 140 -15.18 -6.88 -6.59
CA VAL A 140 -15.53 -7.90 -5.60
C VAL A 140 -15.25 -9.27 -6.17
N TYR A 141 -14.35 -10.00 -5.51
CA TYR A 141 -14.02 -11.38 -5.85
C TYR A 141 -14.62 -12.32 -4.80
N LYS A 142 -15.34 -13.34 -5.28
CA LYS A 142 -15.70 -14.53 -4.49
C LYS A 142 -14.75 -15.64 -4.91
N ILE A 143 -13.92 -16.10 -3.99
CA ILE A 143 -12.84 -17.05 -4.27
C ILE A 143 -13.33 -18.44 -3.87
N LEU A 144 -13.53 -19.29 -4.86
CA LEU A 144 -13.89 -20.68 -4.70
C LEU A 144 -12.61 -21.51 -4.81
N TRP A 145 -12.24 -22.13 -3.69
CA TRP A 145 -11.18 -23.12 -3.66
C TRP A 145 -11.85 -24.49 -3.63
N GLU A 146 -11.98 -25.11 -4.79
CA GLU A 146 -12.29 -26.53 -4.88
C GLU A 146 -10.95 -27.26 -4.89
N LEU A 147 -10.69 -28.08 -3.86
CA LEU A 147 -9.61 -29.05 -3.97
C LEU A 147 -10.00 -30.01 -5.09
N PRO A 148 -9.13 -30.28 -6.08
CA PRO A 148 -9.41 -31.37 -6.99
C PRO A 148 -9.55 -32.64 -6.15
N SER A 149 -10.73 -33.24 -6.18
CA SER A 149 -10.95 -34.57 -5.63
C SER A 149 -10.03 -35.52 -6.39
N ILE A 150 -8.91 -35.89 -5.76
CA ILE A 150 -8.07 -36.97 -6.27
C ILE A 150 -8.88 -38.25 -6.03
N ILE A 151 -9.46 -38.77 -7.12
CA ILE A 151 -10.02 -40.13 -7.21
C ILE A 151 -8.87 -41.08 -7.47
#